data_AF-A0A511Z5V1-F1
#
_entry.id   AF-A0A511Z5V1-F1
#
_cell.length_a   1.000
_cell.length_b   1.000
_cell.length_c   1.000
_cell.angle_alpha   90.00
_cell.angle_beta   90.00
_cell.angle_gamma   90.00
#
_symmetry.space_group_name_H-M   'P 1'
#
loop_
_entity.id
_entity.type
_entity.pdbx_description
1 polymer ?
#
loop_
_entity_poly.entity_id
_entity_poly.type
_entity_poly.pdbx_seq_one_letter_code
_entity_poly.pdbx_strand_id
1 'polypeptide(L)'
;MIWSILFHRIVTILIFFPGIFYLLFDKTNIARKGTTDKFVYALLSSIFLSFVFVRDMNILLLLGLCIFIPSVQTILELNSAKNFFKACKEKKFLLQTLILIPILEEYIFRFVMYELLAAHEIPPLFYIIFSSLAFTFIHYFQLKAKSYYKLVLGIMLAIVYVYTTNLFVVILMHVLFNVLVYLFKYTNHYRGFQT
;
A
#
# COMPACT_ATOMS: atom_id res chain seq x y z
N MET A 1 5.64 21.48 -24.98
CA MET A 1 5.23 22.01 -23.65
C MET A 1 3.90 21.44 -23.16
N ILE A 2 2.82 21.47 -23.95
CA ILE A 2 1.51 20.92 -23.52
C ILE A 2 1.56 19.39 -23.28
N TRP A 3 2.19 18.66 -24.19
CA TRP A 3 2.29 17.19 -24.11
C TRP A 3 3.05 16.69 -22.87
N SER A 4 4.10 17.40 -22.44
CA SER A 4 4.87 17.03 -21.26
C SER A 4 4.07 17.25 -19.97
N ILE A 5 3.32 18.35 -19.89
CA ILE A 5 2.44 18.65 -18.74
C ILE A 5 1.31 17.60 -18.64
N LEU A 6 0.68 17.27 -19.77
CA LEU A 6 -0.36 16.23 -19.82
C LEU A 6 0.18 14.87 -19.37
N PHE A 7 1.37 14.50 -19.85
CA PHE A 7 2.01 13.25 -19.46
C PHE A 7 2.24 13.17 -17.94
N HIS A 8 2.81 14.21 -17.32
CA HIS A 8 3.04 14.22 -15.87
C HIS A 8 1.73 14.12 -15.08
N ARG A 9 0.66 14.80 -15.52
CA ARG A 9 -0.66 14.71 -14.88
C ARG A 9 -1.23 13.30 -14.94
N ILE A 10 -1.11 12.63 -16.10
CA ILE A 10 -1.55 11.24 -16.26
C ILE A 10 -0.77 10.31 -15.32
N VAL A 11 0.55 10.47 -15.25
CA VAL A 11 1.39 9.67 -14.35
C VAL A 11 1.00 9.89 -12.89
N THR A 12 0.77 11.14 -12.46
CA THR A 12 0.31 11.44 -11.10
C THR A 12 -1.03 10.77 -10.77
N ILE A 13 -1.97 10.77 -11.73
CA ILE A 13 -3.26 10.06 -11.56
C ILE A 13 -3.02 8.56 -11.39
N LEU A 14 -2.14 7.94 -12.18
CA LEU A 14 -1.82 6.52 -12.05
C LEU A 14 -1.14 6.17 -10.72
N ILE A 15 -0.35 7.09 -10.16
CA ILE A 15 0.26 6.94 -8.84
C ILE A 15 -0.82 7.00 -7.74
N PHE A 16 -1.72 7.99 -7.80
CA PHE A 16 -2.75 8.21 -6.77
C PHE A 16 -3.92 7.22 -6.82
N PHE A 17 -4.15 6.58 -7.97
CA PHE A 17 -5.24 5.63 -8.15
C PHE A 17 -4.71 4.26 -8.62
N PRO A 18 -4.08 3.48 -7.71
CA PRO A 18 -3.60 2.13 -8.03
C PRO A 18 -4.73 1.21 -8.52
N GLY A 19 -5.99 1.51 -8.18
CA GLY A 19 -7.16 0.82 -8.69
C GLY A 19 -7.23 0.73 -10.23
N ILE A 20 -6.62 1.68 -10.95
CA ILE A 20 -6.50 1.62 -12.42
C ILE A 20 -5.63 0.42 -12.83
N PHE A 21 -4.47 0.23 -12.20
CA PHE A 21 -3.63 -0.96 -12.45
C PHE A 21 -4.34 -2.24 -12.06
N TYR A 22 -5.09 -2.24 -10.96
CA TYR A 22 -5.87 -3.40 -10.56
C TYR A 22 -6.85 -3.81 -11.67
N LEU A 23 -7.60 -2.86 -12.25
CA LEU A 23 -8.53 -3.12 -13.35
C LEU A 23 -7.84 -3.59 -14.63
N LEU A 24 -6.65 -3.05 -14.94
CA LEU A 24 -5.84 -3.52 -16.07
C LEU A 24 -5.39 -4.96 -15.85
N PHE A 25 -4.87 -5.29 -14.66
CA PHE A 25 -4.44 -6.65 -14.33
C PHE A 25 -5.60 -7.63 -14.28
N ASP A 26 -6.79 -7.18 -13.90
CA ASP A 26 -7.98 -8.03 -13.89
C ASP A 26 -8.40 -8.47 -15.31
N LYS A 27 -8.18 -7.61 -16.32
CA LYS A 27 -8.49 -7.89 -17.73
C LYS A 27 -7.41 -8.69 -18.48
N THR A 28 -6.22 -8.90 -17.91
CA THR A 28 -5.11 -9.63 -18.57
C THR A 28 -4.96 -11.05 -18.04
N ASN A 29 -4.13 -11.88 -18.71
CA ASN A 29 -3.79 -13.24 -18.28
C ASN A 29 -3.11 -13.35 -16.88
N ILE A 30 -2.84 -12.22 -16.21
CA ILE A 30 -2.58 -12.16 -14.76
C ILE A 30 -3.80 -12.66 -13.94
N ALA A 31 -4.96 -12.85 -14.59
CA ALA A 31 -6.18 -13.46 -14.08
C ALA A 31 -6.01 -14.80 -13.33
N ARG A 32 -4.91 -15.54 -13.52
CA ARG A 32 -4.61 -16.76 -12.74
C ARG A 32 -4.16 -16.50 -11.30
N LYS A 33 -3.84 -15.25 -10.92
CA LYS A 33 -3.45 -14.89 -9.55
C LYS A 33 -4.66 -14.39 -8.75
N GLY A 34 -4.65 -14.63 -7.44
CA GLY A 34 -5.70 -14.22 -6.52
C GLY A 34 -5.90 -12.70 -6.47
N THR A 35 -7.07 -12.24 -6.03
CA THR A 35 -7.44 -10.81 -5.96
C THR A 35 -6.46 -9.98 -5.13
N THR A 36 -5.99 -10.52 -4.00
CA THR A 36 -4.96 -9.87 -3.15
C THR A 36 -3.63 -9.69 -3.88
N ASP A 37 -3.22 -10.66 -4.69
CA ASP A 37 -1.98 -10.56 -5.46
C ASP A 37 -2.07 -9.47 -6.52
N LYS A 38 -3.19 -9.41 -7.26
CA LYS A 38 -3.44 -8.34 -8.23
C LYS A 38 -3.37 -6.97 -7.57
N PHE A 39 -3.90 -6.86 -6.34
CA PHE A 39 -3.88 -5.62 -5.56
C PHE A 39 -2.46 -5.22 -5.15
N VAL A 40 -1.65 -6.16 -4.67
CA VAL A 40 -0.24 -5.90 -4.37
C VAL A 40 0.51 -5.43 -5.62
N TYR A 41 0.31 -6.06 -6.78
CA TYR A 41 0.94 -5.59 -8.01
C TYR A 41 0.47 -4.21 -8.43
N ALA A 42 -0.80 -3.89 -8.23
CA ALA A 42 -1.33 -2.57 -8.52
C ALA A 42 -0.64 -1.47 -7.70
N LEU A 43 -0.47 -1.69 -6.39
CA LEU A 43 0.25 -0.79 -5.50
C LEU A 43 1.74 -0.68 -5.88
N LEU A 44 2.39 -1.81 -6.16
CA LEU A 44 3.79 -1.83 -6.58
C LEU A 44 4.02 -1.07 -7.90
N SER A 45 3.09 -1.15 -8.85
CA SER A 45 3.15 -0.38 -10.10
C SER A 45 3.07 1.13 -9.85
N SER A 46 2.15 1.57 -8.97
CA SER A 46 2.04 2.98 -8.59
C SER A 46 3.31 3.48 -7.87
N ILE A 47 3.91 2.65 -7.01
CA ILE A 47 5.17 2.97 -6.33
C ILE A 47 6.32 3.04 -7.32
N PHE A 48 6.43 2.08 -8.22
CA PHE A 48 7.45 2.07 -9.26
C PHE A 48 7.36 3.33 -10.13
N LEU A 49 6.16 3.72 -10.57
CA LEU A 49 5.96 4.97 -11.30
C LEU A 49 6.35 6.19 -10.48
N SER A 50 6.02 6.23 -9.19
CA SER A 50 6.48 7.31 -8.31
C SER A 50 8.00 7.40 -8.28
N PHE A 51 8.70 6.27 -8.21
CA PHE A 51 10.15 6.31 -8.22
C PHE A 51 10.75 6.74 -9.57
N VAL A 52 10.14 6.34 -10.69
CA VAL A 52 10.66 6.69 -12.04
C VAL A 52 10.41 8.15 -12.40
N PHE A 53 9.24 8.69 -12.04
CA PHE A 53 8.78 9.99 -12.54
C PHE A 53 8.70 11.10 -11.49
N VAL A 54 8.74 10.76 -10.19
CA VAL A 54 8.61 11.73 -9.09
C VAL A 54 9.86 11.77 -8.21
N ARG A 55 10.55 10.64 -8.03
CA ARG A 55 11.76 10.56 -7.21
C ARG A 55 13.01 10.39 -8.07
N ASP A 56 14.16 10.62 -7.44
CA ASP A 56 15.45 10.41 -8.09
C ASP A 56 15.71 8.91 -8.28
N MET A 57 16.09 8.53 -9.50
CA MET A 57 16.50 7.17 -9.86
C MET A 57 17.63 6.62 -8.98
N ASN A 58 18.47 7.51 -8.41
CA ASN A 58 19.51 7.14 -7.46
C ASN A 58 18.95 6.46 -6.19
N ILE A 59 17.75 6.86 -5.75
CA ILE A 59 17.09 6.27 -4.58
C ILE A 59 16.62 4.85 -4.89
N LEU A 60 16.14 4.61 -6.12
CA LEU A 60 15.73 3.28 -6.60
C LEU A 60 16.92 2.31 -6.59
N LEU A 61 18.07 2.77 -7.08
CA LEU A 61 19.32 2.01 -7.07
C LEU A 61 19.75 1.67 -5.63
N LEU A 62 19.73 2.68 -4.74
CA LEU A 62 20.09 2.51 -3.33
C LEU A 62 19.18 1.49 -2.63
N LEU A 63 17.86 1.60 -2.79
CA LEU A 63 16.89 0.65 -2.22
C LEU A 63 17.08 -0.75 -2.78
N GLY A 64 17.38 -0.87 -4.08
CA GLY A 64 17.74 -2.15 -4.70
C GLY A 64 18.95 -2.80 -4.05
N LEU A 65 20.01 -2.03 -3.80
CA LEU A 65 21.22 -2.50 -3.11
C LEU A 65 20.93 -2.89 -1.65
N CYS A 66 20.13 -2.09 -0.93
CA CYS A 66 19.73 -2.36 0.47
C CYS A 66 18.91 -3.64 0.62
N ILE A 67 18.18 -4.09 -0.41
CA ILE A 67 17.46 -5.37 -0.40
C ILE A 67 18.36 -6.50 -0.88
N PHE A 68 19.16 -6.26 -1.93
CA PHE A 68 19.99 -7.27 -2.56
C PHE A 68 21.08 -7.79 -1.61
N ILE A 69 21.80 -6.89 -0.93
CA ILE A 69 22.92 -7.26 -0.04
C ILE A 69 22.45 -8.18 1.10
N PRO A 70 21.41 -7.84 1.89
CA PRO A 70 20.92 -8.73 2.95
C PRO A 70 20.29 -10.03 2.40
N SER A 71 19.65 -9.98 1.23
CA SER A 71 19.07 -11.19 0.62
C SER A 71 20.13 -12.20 0.24
N VAL A 72 21.23 -11.75 -0.38
CA VAL A 72 22.39 -12.60 -0.68
C VAL A 72 23.00 -13.14 0.61
N GLN A 73 23.18 -12.29 1.63
CA GLN A 73 23.70 -12.72 2.93
C GLN A 73 22.83 -13.82 3.57
N THR A 74 21.51 -13.64 3.56
CA THR A 74 20.57 -14.60 4.15
C THR A 74 20.57 -15.95 3.41
N ILE A 75 20.69 -15.93 2.09
CA ILE A 75 20.76 -17.16 1.26
C ILE A 75 22.06 -17.92 1.55
N LEU A 76 23.17 -17.22 1.76
CA LEU A 76 24.47 -17.83 2.07
C LEU A 76 24.52 -18.39 3.50
N GLU A 77 23.91 -17.71 4.48
CA GLU A 77 24.01 -18.08 5.89
C GLU A 77 23.01 -19.14 6.35
N LEU A 78 21.85 -19.29 5.71
CA LEU A 78 20.76 -20.08 6.30
C LEU A 78 20.26 -21.23 5.43
N ASN A 79 20.66 -22.45 5.83
CA ASN A 79 19.95 -23.68 5.48
C ASN A 79 18.49 -23.68 6.01
N SER A 80 18.21 -22.89 7.06
CA SER A 80 16.86 -22.72 7.64
C SER A 80 15.99 -21.69 6.89
N ALA A 81 16.57 -20.87 5.99
CA ALA A 81 15.82 -19.89 5.21
C ALA A 81 14.74 -20.57 4.37
N LYS A 82 15.00 -21.79 3.88
CA LYS A 82 14.02 -22.60 3.15
C LYS A 82 12.74 -22.85 3.96
N ASN A 83 12.87 -23.14 5.26
CA ASN A 83 11.72 -23.37 6.14
C ASN A 83 10.96 -22.08 6.44
N PHE A 84 11.67 -20.97 6.63
CA PHE A 84 11.08 -19.65 6.81
C PHE A 84 10.31 -19.19 5.56
N PHE A 85 10.93 -19.27 4.38
CA PHE A 85 10.27 -18.93 3.11
C PHE A 85 9.05 -19.81 2.84
N LYS A 86 9.11 -21.09 3.20
CA LYS A 86 7.96 -21.99 3.13
C LYS A 86 6.82 -21.49 4.02
N ALA A 87 7.10 -21.14 5.27
CA ALA A 87 6.10 -20.60 6.20
C ALA A 87 5.51 -19.25 5.71
N CYS A 88 6.34 -18.35 5.18
CA CYS A 88 5.87 -17.11 4.57
C CYS A 88 4.98 -17.36 3.35
N LYS A 89 5.31 -18.35 2.52
CA LYS A 89 4.51 -18.74 1.36
C LYS A 89 3.16 -19.32 1.77
N GLU A 90 3.13 -20.17 2.80
CA GLU A 90 1.90 -20.74 3.36
C GLU A 90 0.99 -19.68 3.96
N LYS A 91 1.56 -18.68 4.66
CA LYS A 91 0.80 -17.57 5.28
C LYS A 91 0.76 -16.31 4.42
N LYS A 92 1.06 -16.42 3.13
CA LYS A 92 1.23 -15.28 2.21
C LYS A 92 0.06 -14.32 2.25
N PHE A 93 -1.17 -14.84 2.19
CA PHE A 93 -2.38 -14.02 2.23
C PHE A 93 -2.44 -13.14 3.49
N LEU A 94 -2.16 -13.71 4.67
CA LEU A 94 -2.17 -12.97 5.93
C LEU A 94 -1.08 -11.91 5.98
N LEU A 95 0.15 -12.26 5.57
CA LEU A 95 1.26 -11.32 5.52
C LEU A 95 0.95 -10.15 4.56
N GLN A 96 0.33 -10.46 3.42
CA GLN A 96 -0.06 -9.43 2.46
C GLN A 96 -1.11 -8.49 3.03
N THR A 97 -2.22 -9.03 3.56
CA THR A 97 -3.35 -8.22 4.02
C THR A 97 -3.06 -7.46 5.31
N LEU A 98 -2.30 -8.04 6.24
CA LEU A 98 -2.05 -7.42 7.55
C LEU A 98 -0.85 -6.48 7.55
N ILE A 99 0.15 -6.71 6.70
CA ILE A 99 1.44 -6.00 6.77
C ILE A 99 1.77 -5.32 5.45
N LEU A 100 1.95 -6.11 4.37
CA LEU A 100 2.49 -5.57 3.12
C LEU A 100 1.57 -4.50 2.50
N ILE A 101 0.28 -4.80 2.35
CA ILE A 101 -0.68 -3.88 1.74
C ILE A 101 -0.75 -2.56 2.53
N PRO A 102 -0.94 -2.55 3.87
CA PRO A 102 -0.89 -1.31 4.66
C PRO A 102 0.39 -0.49 4.45
N ILE A 103 1.56 -1.14 4.40
CA ILE A 103 2.83 -0.43 4.14
C ILE A 103 2.80 0.28 2.78
N LEU A 104 2.40 -0.44 1.73
CA LEU A 104 2.35 0.11 0.37
C LEU A 104 1.28 1.21 0.25
N GLU A 105 0.12 1.03 0.88
CA GLU A 105 -0.95 2.02 0.91
C GLU A 105 -0.49 3.30 1.61
N GLU A 106 0.08 3.21 2.82
CA GLU A 106 0.55 4.41 3.53
C GLU A 106 1.69 5.12 2.77
N TYR A 107 2.58 4.37 2.11
CA TYR A 107 3.62 4.98 1.29
C TYR A 107 3.01 5.82 0.14
N ILE A 108 2.01 5.30 -0.57
CA ILE A 108 1.37 6.02 -1.68
C ILE A 108 0.52 7.19 -1.14
N PHE A 109 -0.39 6.91 -0.22
CA PHE A 109 -1.42 7.86 0.20
C PHE A 109 -0.92 8.86 1.24
N ARG A 110 0.10 8.52 2.04
CA ARG A 110 0.68 9.44 3.04
C ARG A 110 1.94 10.07 2.53
N PHE A 111 2.94 9.28 2.19
CA PHE A 111 4.23 9.86 1.84
C PHE A 111 4.21 10.51 0.45
N VAL A 112 3.94 9.74 -0.61
CA VAL A 112 4.02 10.24 -1.99
C VAL A 112 2.99 11.33 -2.27
N MET A 113 1.73 11.12 -1.89
CA MET A 113 0.67 12.09 -2.14
C MET A 113 0.85 13.39 -1.34
N TYR A 114 1.24 13.32 -0.08
CA TYR A 114 1.51 14.53 0.71
C TYR A 114 2.65 15.34 0.11
N GLU A 115 3.78 14.68 -0.17
CA GLU A 115 4.97 15.33 -0.73
C GLU A 115 4.69 16.00 -2.07
N LEU A 116 3.95 15.32 -2.96
CA LEU A 116 3.57 15.88 -4.26
C LEU A 116 2.64 17.09 -4.12
N LEU A 117 1.65 17.04 -3.23
CA LEU A 117 0.73 18.17 -3.03
C LEU A 117 1.43 19.33 -2.33
N ALA A 118 2.27 19.05 -1.32
CA ALA A 118 3.05 20.04 -0.61
C ALA A 118 4.07 20.75 -1.52
N ALA A 119 4.71 20.04 -2.45
CA ALA A 119 5.61 20.62 -3.44
C ALA A 119 4.92 21.60 -4.41
N HIS A 120 3.59 21.53 -4.52
CA HIS A 120 2.76 22.48 -5.28
C HIS A 120 2.04 23.49 -4.37
N GLU A 121 2.49 23.64 -3.12
CA GLU A 121 1.94 24.58 -2.13
C GLU A 121 0.44 24.35 -1.84
N ILE A 122 -0.06 23.13 -2.07
CA ILE A 122 -1.46 22.78 -1.81
C ILE A 122 -1.67 22.64 -0.29
N PRO A 123 -2.70 23.28 0.29
CA PRO A 123 -2.89 23.25 1.74
C PRO A 123 -3.10 21.83 2.30
N PRO A 124 -2.63 21.53 3.53
CA PRO A 124 -2.74 20.20 4.13
C PRO A 124 -4.18 19.66 4.23
N LEU A 125 -5.17 20.55 4.35
CA LEU A 125 -6.58 20.18 4.38
C LEU A 125 -7.02 19.48 3.08
N PHE A 126 -6.57 19.96 1.91
CA PHE A 126 -6.89 19.32 0.63
C PHE A 126 -6.24 17.94 0.52
N TYR A 127 -5.01 17.80 1.01
CA TYR A 127 -4.36 16.49 1.12
C TYR A 127 -5.18 15.53 1.99
N ILE A 128 -5.62 15.96 3.19
CA ILE A 128 -6.40 15.11 4.11
C ILE A 128 -7.67 14.62 3.41
N ILE A 129 -8.42 15.53 2.76
CA ILE A 129 -9.66 15.18 2.06
C ILE A 129 -9.37 14.24 0.90
N PHE A 130 -8.46 14.62 0.01
CA PHE A 130 -8.21 13.90 -1.23
C PHE A 130 -7.58 12.52 -0.99
N SER A 131 -6.59 12.44 -0.10
CA SER A 131 -5.94 11.18 0.27
C SER A 131 -6.92 10.21 0.92
N SER A 132 -7.78 10.69 1.82
CA SER A 132 -8.78 9.84 2.47
C SER A 132 -9.85 9.34 1.50
N LEU A 133 -10.28 10.18 0.55
CA LEU A 133 -11.22 9.77 -0.49
C LEU A 133 -10.60 8.75 -1.45
N ALA A 134 -9.37 8.97 -1.92
CA ALA A 134 -8.67 8.04 -2.79
C ALA A 134 -8.44 6.68 -2.09
N PHE A 135 -8.00 6.72 -0.83
CA PHE A 135 -7.86 5.53 0.03
C PHE A 135 -9.19 4.78 0.23
N THR A 136 -10.29 5.50 0.41
CA THR A 136 -11.62 4.87 0.55
C THR A 136 -12.09 4.26 -0.78
N PHE A 137 -11.88 4.97 -1.88
CA PHE A 137 -12.32 4.55 -3.20
C PHE A 137 -11.64 3.27 -3.65
N ILE A 138 -10.33 3.11 -3.39
CA ILE A 138 -9.62 1.88 -3.74
C ILE A 138 -10.17 0.65 -2.99
N HIS A 139 -10.71 0.85 -1.78
CA HIS A 139 -11.35 -0.21 -1.00
C HIS A 139 -12.75 -0.59 -1.52
N TYR A 140 -13.39 0.24 -2.35
CA TYR A 140 -14.71 -0.03 -2.92
C TYR A 140 -14.72 -1.30 -3.77
N PHE A 141 -13.62 -1.61 -4.46
CA PHE A 141 -13.53 -2.81 -5.30
C PHE A 141 -13.79 -4.10 -4.52
N GLN A 142 -13.32 -4.17 -3.27
CA GLN A 142 -13.42 -5.34 -2.40
C GLN A 142 -14.60 -5.24 -1.43
N LEU A 143 -14.81 -4.07 -0.82
CA LEU A 143 -15.79 -3.88 0.26
C LEU A 143 -17.14 -3.35 -0.23
N LYS A 144 -17.24 -2.93 -1.50
CA LYS A 144 -18.43 -2.29 -2.07
C LYS A 144 -18.91 -1.15 -1.17
N ALA A 145 -20.20 -1.13 -0.83
CA ALA A 145 -20.78 -0.14 0.07
C ALA A 145 -20.06 -0.08 1.43
N LYS A 146 -19.55 -1.21 1.98
CA LYS A 146 -18.85 -1.21 3.28
C LYS A 146 -17.49 -0.49 3.27
N SER A 147 -17.06 0.05 2.12
CA SER A 147 -15.85 0.87 2.05
C SER A 147 -15.98 2.19 2.80
N TYR A 148 -17.18 2.74 3.05
CA TYR A 148 -17.31 4.04 3.74
C TYR A 148 -16.69 4.06 5.14
N TYR A 149 -16.65 2.92 5.85
CA TYR A 149 -15.96 2.84 7.15
C TYR A 149 -14.45 3.10 7.04
N LYS A 150 -13.86 2.87 5.86
CA LYS A 150 -12.44 3.18 5.58
C LYS A 150 -12.18 4.67 5.42
N LEU A 151 -13.21 5.49 5.20
CA LEU A 151 -13.04 6.95 5.16
C LEU A 151 -12.60 7.50 6.51
N VAL A 152 -13.18 7.00 7.61
CA VAL A 152 -12.79 7.41 8.97
C VAL A 152 -11.33 7.06 9.23
N LEU A 153 -10.91 5.83 8.94
CA LEU A 153 -9.51 5.42 9.05
C LEU A 153 -8.60 6.27 8.16
N GLY A 154 -9.03 6.52 6.92
CA GLY A 154 -8.32 7.35 5.95
C GLY A 154 -8.04 8.75 6.49
N ILE A 155 -9.05 9.41 7.08
CA ILE A 155 -8.96 10.74 7.67
C ILE A 155 -8.03 10.71 8.89
N MET A 156 -8.19 9.75 9.80
CA MET A 156 -7.35 9.65 11.00
C MET A 156 -5.88 9.50 10.65
N LEU A 157 -5.54 8.57 9.75
CA LEU A 157 -4.16 8.36 9.32
C LEU A 157 -3.59 9.57 8.57
N ALA A 158 -4.41 10.26 7.76
CA ALA A 158 -3.99 11.49 7.08
C ALA A 158 -3.64 12.59 8.09
N ILE A 159 -4.49 12.80 9.09
CA ILE A 159 -4.30 13.77 10.16
C ILE A 159 -3.02 13.46 10.95
N VAL A 160 -2.85 12.21 11.39
CA VAL A 160 -1.65 11.78 12.13
C VAL A 160 -0.40 12.02 11.28
N TYR A 161 -0.45 11.74 9.98
CA TYR A 161 0.69 12.01 9.10
C TYR A 161 0.99 13.50 8.98
N VAL A 162 -0.01 14.38 8.83
CA VAL A 162 0.22 15.84 8.77
C VAL A 162 0.91 16.34 10.04
N TYR A 163 0.52 15.82 11.22
CA TYR A 163 1.11 16.26 12.49
C TYR A 163 2.48 15.66 12.78
N THR A 164 2.72 14.41 12.37
CA THR A 164 3.96 13.70 12.73
C THR A 164 5.00 13.73 11.63
N THR A 165 4.60 13.91 10.37
CA THR A 165 5.41 13.71 9.16
C THR A 165 6.18 12.38 9.16
N ASN A 166 5.68 11.39 9.91
CA ASN A 166 6.39 10.14 10.16
C ASN A 166 5.59 8.96 9.58
N LEU A 167 6.11 8.40 8.49
CA LEU A 167 5.49 7.28 7.80
C LEU A 167 5.40 6.02 8.67
N PHE A 168 6.36 5.79 9.57
CA PHE A 168 6.36 4.60 10.44
C PHE A 168 5.22 4.62 11.44
N VAL A 169 4.86 5.79 11.98
CA VAL A 169 3.75 5.92 12.94
C VAL A 169 2.43 5.52 12.28
N VAL A 170 2.16 6.03 11.07
CA VAL A 170 0.91 5.70 10.35
C VAL A 170 0.88 4.26 9.85
N ILE A 171 2.01 3.71 9.39
CA ILE A 171 2.12 2.29 9.05
C ILE A 171 1.79 1.43 10.27
N LEU A 172 2.39 1.72 11.42
CA LEU A 172 2.16 0.95 12.63
C LEU A 172 0.68 1.01 13.05
N MET A 173 0.08 2.21 13.04
CA MET A 173 -1.34 2.38 13.34
C MET A 173 -2.23 1.57 12.38
N HIS A 174 -1.94 1.59 11.08
CA HIS A 174 -2.75 0.87 10.09
C HIS A 174 -2.57 -0.65 10.22
N VAL A 175 -1.34 -1.15 10.41
CA VAL A 175 -1.08 -2.58 10.66
C VAL A 175 -1.80 -3.04 11.93
N LEU A 176 -1.69 -2.29 13.03
CA LEU A 176 -2.39 -2.60 14.28
C LEU A 176 -3.91 -2.63 14.08
N PHE A 177 -4.48 -1.66 13.36
CA PHE A 177 -5.90 -1.66 13.03
C PHE A 177 -6.31 -2.93 12.27
N ASN A 178 -5.57 -3.31 11.23
CA ASN A 178 -5.88 -4.51 10.44
C ASN A 178 -5.72 -5.79 11.25
N VAL A 179 -4.72 -5.88 12.12
CA VAL A 179 -4.53 -7.00 13.05
C VAL A 179 -5.70 -7.10 14.03
N LEU A 180 -6.12 -6.00 14.65
CA LEU A 180 -7.28 -5.99 15.56
C LEU A 180 -8.55 -6.45 14.84
N VAL A 181 -8.83 -5.90 13.66
CA VAL A 181 -9.99 -6.31 12.85
C VAL A 181 -9.94 -7.80 12.51
N TYR A 182 -8.75 -8.32 12.16
CA TYR A 182 -8.57 -9.74 11.88
C TYR A 182 -8.85 -10.60 13.12
N LEU A 183 -8.29 -10.22 14.28
CA LEU A 183 -8.52 -10.93 15.55
C LEU A 183 -10.00 -10.95 15.94
N PHE A 184 -10.69 -9.80 15.88
CA PHE A 184 -12.13 -9.72 16.18
C PHE A 184 -12.99 -10.56 15.22
N LYS A 185 -12.65 -10.59 13.93
CA LYS A 185 -13.36 -11.45 12.97
C LYS A 185 -13.08 -12.93 13.22
N TYR A 186 -11.84 -13.27 13.55
CA TYR A 186 -11.45 -14.64 13.89
C TYR A 186 -12.20 -15.14 15.12
N THR A 187 -12.24 -14.37 16.21
CA THR A 187 -12.97 -14.73 17.44
C THR A 187 -14.48 -14.81 17.22
N ASN A 188 -15.08 -13.90 16.43
CA ASN A 188 -16.51 -13.98 16.12
C ASN A 188 -16.89 -15.18 15.22
N HIS A 189 -15.95 -15.70 14.43
CA HIS A 189 -16.15 -16.94 13.66
C HIS A 189 -15.82 -18.19 14.49
N TYR A 190 -14.95 -18.06 15.49
CA TYR A 190 -14.61 -19.10 16.46
C TYR A 190 -15.68 -19.19 17.56
N ARG A 191 -16.81 -19.85 17.26
CA ARG A 191 -17.80 -20.27 18.27
C ARG A 191 -17.27 -21.48 19.09
N GLY A 192 -16.16 -21.31 19.79
CA GLY A 192 -15.58 -22.32 20.69
C GLY A 192 -15.88 -21.99 22.15
N PHE A 193 -16.73 -22.83 22.76
CA PHE A 193 -17.27 -22.78 24.12
C PHE A 193 -18.14 -21.55 24.45
N GLN A 194 -19.37 -21.56 23.94
CA GLN A 194 -20.49 -21.05 24.72
C GLN A 194 -20.62 -21.97 25.95
N THR A 195 -20.14 -21.52 27.11
CA THR A 195 -20.56 -22.05 28.41
C THR A 195 -21.90 -21.44 28.78
#